data_AF-A0A072VGX5-F1
#
_entry.id   AF-A0A072VGX5-F1
#
_cell.length_a   1.000
_cell.length_b   1.000
_cell.length_c   1.000
_cell.angle_alpha   90.00
_cell.angle_beta   90.00
_cell.angle_gamma   90.00
#
_symmetry.space_group_name_H-M   'P 1'
#
loop_
_entity.id
_entity.type
_entity.pdbx_description
1 polymer ?
#
loop_
_entity_poly.entity_id
_entity_poly.type
_entity_poly.pdbx_seq_one_letter_code
_entity_poly.pdbx_strand_id
1 'polypeptide(L)'
;MVTISKVVSVISMLLTILIVLQFEEGKSFNFDLVNVYVTNNITNYQLGVHCKDKNHDKGFKSLKFGETYTFAFYPEFPFPRSLYFCGFTWSNIRHRFDIYDQRRDVKDCGNYCRWIVNESGPCDVSDGVKCFPWGPDVVTSGRILDHTPNV
;
A
#
# COMPACT_ATOMS: atom_id res chain seq x y z
N MET A 1 -31.78 -36.88 -32.99
CA MET A 1 -31.53 -35.50 -33.44
C MET A 1 -31.30 -34.64 -32.20
N VAL A 2 -30.06 -34.22 -31.94
CA VAL A 2 -29.76 -33.34 -30.80
C VAL A 2 -30.18 -31.93 -31.22
N THR A 3 -31.12 -31.33 -30.51
CA THR A 3 -31.58 -29.98 -30.82
C THR A 3 -30.51 -28.97 -30.42
N ILE A 4 -30.35 -27.91 -31.22
CA ILE A 4 -29.35 -26.85 -30.97
C ILE A 4 -29.51 -26.28 -29.55
N SER A 5 -30.75 -26.14 -29.05
CA SER A 5 -31.02 -25.70 -27.68
C SER A 5 -30.42 -26.61 -26.61
N LYS A 6 -30.37 -27.93 -26.82
CA LYS A 6 -29.73 -28.87 -25.88
C LYS A 6 -28.22 -28.71 -25.88
N VAL A 7 -27.61 -28.49 -27.05
CA VAL A 7 -26.17 -28.23 -27.17
C VAL A 7 -25.80 -26.91 -26.48
N VAL A 8 -26.56 -25.84 -26.72
CA VAL A 8 -26.34 -24.53 -26.10
C VAL A 8 -26.50 -24.60 -24.57
N SER A 9 -27.51 -25.33 -24.09
CA SER A 9 -27.72 -25.53 -22.64
C SER A 9 -26.55 -26.26 -22.00
N VAL A 10 -26.04 -27.31 -22.65
CA VAL A 10 -24.90 -28.10 -22.15
C VAL A 10 -23.62 -27.25 -22.13
N ILE A 11 -23.35 -26.48 -23.20
CA ILE A 11 -22.20 -25.57 -23.26
C ILE A 11 -22.30 -24.48 -22.17
N SER A 12 -23.49 -23.92 -21.95
CA SER A 12 -23.72 -22.91 -20.90
C SER A 12 -23.44 -23.49 -19.50
N MET A 13 -23.93 -24.70 -19.21
CA MET A 13 -23.64 -25.39 -17.95
C MET A 13 -22.16 -25.74 -17.79
N LEU A 14 -21.47 -26.16 -18.86
CA LEU A 14 -20.03 -26.42 -18.84
C LEU A 14 -19.24 -25.14 -18.57
N LEU A 15 -19.61 -24.00 -19.17
CA LEU A 15 -18.96 -22.71 -18.94
C LEU A 15 -19.12 -22.23 -17.50
N THR A 16 -20.32 -22.38 -16.90
CA THR A 16 -20.52 -21.99 -15.50
C THR A 16 -19.75 -22.89 -14.54
N ILE A 17 -19.70 -24.20 -14.79
CA ILE A 17 -18.89 -25.14 -14.01
C ILE A 17 -17.40 -24.79 -14.11
N LEU A 18 -16.89 -24.49 -15.31
CA LEU A 18 -15.50 -24.07 -15.51
C LEU A 18 -15.19 -22.77 -14.76
N ILE A 19 -16.11 -21.79 -14.74
CA ILE A 19 -15.94 -20.55 -13.96
C ILE A 19 -15.88 -20.86 -12.46
N VAL A 20 -16.77 -21.71 -11.93
CA VAL A 20 -16.77 -22.09 -10.51
C VAL A 20 -15.50 -22.86 -10.13
N LEU A 21 -14.96 -23.70 -11.02
CA LEU A 21 -13.70 -24.42 -10.79
C LEU A 21 -12.45 -23.52 -10.77
N GLN A 22 -12.52 -22.29 -11.31
CA GLN A 22 -11.45 -21.30 -11.14
C GLN A 22 -11.46 -20.63 -9.76
N PHE A 23 -12.56 -20.75 -9.00
CA PHE A 23 -12.59 -20.32 -7.61
C PHE A 23 -11.88 -21.38 -6.77
N GLU A 24 -10.55 -21.31 -6.79
CA GLU A 24 -9.70 -21.92 -5.76
C GLU A 24 -10.26 -21.52 -4.39
N GLU A 25 -10.56 -22.53 -3.56
CA GLU A 25 -11.01 -22.35 -2.20
C GLU A 25 -10.04 -21.41 -1.45
N GLY A 26 -10.55 -20.30 -0.92
CA GLY A 26 -9.84 -19.52 0.10
C GLY A 26 -9.12 -18.25 -0.32
N LYS A 27 -9.30 -17.72 -1.55
CA LYS A 27 -9.08 -16.28 -1.74
C LYS A 27 -10.25 -15.51 -1.16
N SER A 28 -10.23 -15.33 0.17
CA SER A 28 -11.02 -14.30 0.82
C SER A 28 -10.77 -13.01 0.04
N PHE A 29 -11.83 -12.38 -0.45
CA PHE A 29 -11.72 -10.99 -0.88
C PHE A 29 -11.16 -10.25 0.33
N ASN A 30 -9.92 -9.72 0.23
CA ASN A 30 -9.20 -9.10 1.35
C ASN A 30 -9.93 -7.81 1.77
N PHE A 31 -11.05 -7.98 2.48
CA PHE A 31 -11.75 -6.97 3.26
C PHE A 31 -11.15 -6.83 4.65
N ASP A 32 -10.05 -7.54 4.91
CA ASP A 32 -9.41 -7.54 6.20
C ASP A 32 -8.79 -6.17 6.49
N LEU A 33 -8.84 -5.80 7.77
CA LEU A 33 -8.24 -4.58 8.27
C LEU A 33 -6.72 -4.62 8.05
N VAL A 34 -6.20 -3.67 7.29
CA VAL A 34 -4.76 -3.48 7.09
C VAL A 34 -4.23 -2.55 8.17
N ASN A 35 -3.16 -2.98 8.84
CA ASN A 35 -2.42 -2.20 9.83
C ASN A 35 -1.06 -1.81 9.25
N VAL A 36 -0.77 -0.51 9.25
CA VAL A 36 0.51 0.04 8.78
C VAL A 36 1.32 0.49 9.99
N TYR A 37 2.56 0.04 10.06
CA TYR A 37 3.52 0.38 11.10
C TYR A 37 4.74 1.05 10.47
N VAL A 38 5.10 2.23 10.95
CA VAL A 38 6.22 3.00 10.42
C VAL A 38 7.16 3.33 11.58
N THR A 39 8.30 2.65 11.62
CA THR A 39 9.27 2.77 12.73
C THR A 39 10.44 3.63 12.31
N ASN A 40 10.82 4.59 13.16
CA ASN A 40 11.98 5.43 12.93
C ASN A 40 13.28 4.70 13.28
N ASN A 41 14.21 4.55 12.33
CA ASN A 41 15.55 4.02 12.56
C ASN A 41 16.65 5.07 12.38
N ILE A 42 16.31 6.36 12.43
CA ILE A 42 17.25 7.47 12.35
C ILE A 42 17.63 7.88 13.77
N THR A 43 18.90 7.72 14.15
CA THR A 43 19.38 7.90 15.53
C THR A 43 19.54 9.35 15.95
N ASN A 44 19.97 10.22 15.04
CA ASN A 44 20.34 11.60 15.37
C ASN A 44 19.19 12.60 15.25
N TYR A 45 18.02 12.17 14.77
CA TYR A 45 16.91 13.06 14.47
C TYR A 45 15.57 12.48 14.91
N GLN A 46 14.65 13.36 15.28
CA GLN A 46 13.24 12.99 15.34
C GLN A 46 12.65 12.98 13.93
N LEU A 47 11.96 11.90 13.60
CA LEU A 47 11.29 11.74 12.31
C LEU A 47 9.85 12.23 12.42
N GLY A 48 9.56 13.36 11.77
CA GLY A 48 8.18 13.78 11.53
C GLY A 48 7.54 12.88 10.47
N VAL A 49 6.37 12.31 10.79
CA VAL A 49 5.58 11.45 9.90
C VAL A 49 4.18 12.01 9.80
N HIS A 50 3.68 12.23 8.58
CA HIS A 50 2.30 12.62 8.31
C HIS A 50 1.75 11.81 7.14
N CYS A 51 0.78 10.94 7.41
CA CYS A 51 0.20 10.06 6.41
C CYS A 51 -1.24 10.45 6.08
N LYS A 52 -1.65 10.29 4.82
CA LYS A 52 -3.03 10.45 4.37
C LYS A 52 -3.31 9.67 3.09
N ASP A 53 -4.58 9.39 2.85
CA ASP A 53 -5.08 8.99 1.53
C ASP A 53 -5.77 10.20 0.86
N LYS A 54 -6.59 9.96 -0.17
CA LYS A 54 -7.36 11.01 -0.85
C LYS A 54 -8.41 11.69 0.06
N ASN A 55 -9.00 10.96 1.00
CA ASN A 55 -10.20 11.33 1.76
C ASN A 55 -9.97 11.41 3.28
N HIS A 56 -8.90 10.82 3.80
CA HIS A 56 -8.65 10.60 5.21
C HIS A 56 -7.22 11.02 5.56
N ASP A 57 -7.11 11.93 6.52
CA ASP A 57 -5.84 12.34 7.10
C ASP A 57 -5.59 11.54 8.39
N LYS A 58 -4.43 10.89 8.51
CA LYS A 58 -4.05 10.11 9.70
C LYS A 58 -3.26 10.94 10.72
N GLY A 59 -3.02 12.22 10.42
CA GLY A 59 -2.37 13.20 11.29
C GLY A 59 -0.84 13.09 11.30
N PHE A 60 -0.22 14.06 11.95
CA PHE A 60 1.23 14.16 12.11
C PHE A 60 1.67 13.61 13.48
N LYS A 61 2.83 12.93 13.53
CA LYS A 61 3.58 12.69 14.77
C LYS A 61 5.08 12.88 14.55
N SER A 62 5.78 13.30 15.60
CA SER A 62 7.24 13.27 15.66
C SER A 62 7.69 12.03 16.41
N LEU A 63 8.51 11.19 15.78
CA LEU A 63 8.99 9.92 16.32
C LEU A 63 10.45 10.03 16.73
N LYS A 64 10.78 9.66 17.96
CA LYS A 64 12.16 9.41 18.39
C LYS A 64 12.69 8.12 17.76
N PHE A 65 13.99 7.88 17.88
CA PHE A 65 14.59 6.61 17.46
C PHE A 65 13.86 5.42 18.10
N GLY A 66 13.49 4.44 17.28
CA GLY A 66 12.77 3.23 17.68
C GLY A 66 11.27 3.40 17.89
N GLU A 67 10.72 4.63 17.85
CA GLU A 67 9.28 4.84 17.98
C GLU A 67 8.54 4.52 16.67
N THR A 68 7.30 4.06 16.81
CA THR A 68 6.45 3.62 15.69
C THR A 68 5.20 4.49 15.56
N TYR A 69 4.93 4.97 14.35
CA TYR A 69 3.65 5.53 13.94
C TYR A 69 2.77 4.41 13.37
N THR A 70 1.52 4.32 13.82
CA THR A 70 0.59 3.27 13.39
C THR A 70 -0.76 3.85 13.01
N PHE A 71 -1.35 3.30 11.95
CA PHE A 71 -2.75 3.49 11.60
C PHE A 71 -3.31 2.25 10.91
N ALA A 72 -4.63 2.18 10.82
CA ALA A 72 -5.33 1.11 10.13
C ALA A 72 -6.41 1.66 9.19
N PHE A 73 -6.79 0.85 8.21
CA PHE A 73 -7.86 1.12 7.25
C PHE A 73 -8.34 -0.18 6.59
N TYR A 74 -9.49 -0.11 5.94
CA TYR A 74 -10.02 -1.20 5.11
C TYR A 74 -9.70 -0.91 3.64
N PRO A 75 -9.02 -1.82 2.92
CA PRO A 75 -8.75 -1.65 1.50
C PRO A 75 -10.01 -1.64 0.63
N GLU A 76 -9.96 -0.97 -0.52
CA GLU A 76 -11.05 -0.94 -1.49
C GLU A 76 -11.13 -2.26 -2.28
N PHE A 77 -12.35 -2.69 -2.59
CA PHE A 77 -12.64 -3.90 -3.36
C PHE A 77 -13.82 -3.65 -4.31
N PRO A 78 -13.93 -4.26 -5.52
CA PRO A 78 -13.05 -5.26 -6.14
C PRO A 78 -11.78 -4.74 -6.79
N PHE A 79 -11.69 -3.45 -7.06
CA PHE A 79 -10.55 -2.88 -7.79
C PHE A 79 -9.54 -2.26 -6.82
N PRO A 80 -8.26 -2.71 -6.83
CA PRO A 80 -7.27 -2.24 -5.89
C PRO A 80 -6.91 -0.77 -6.20
N ARG A 81 -7.31 0.10 -5.28
CA ARG A 81 -7.18 1.57 -5.38
C ARG A 81 -6.74 2.24 -4.08
N SER A 82 -6.69 1.52 -2.97
CA SER A 82 -6.24 2.10 -1.70
C SER A 82 -4.78 2.48 -1.77
N LEU A 83 -4.51 3.76 -1.51
CA LEU A 83 -3.19 4.36 -1.55
C LEU A 83 -3.05 5.31 -0.35
N TYR A 84 -2.07 5.07 0.49
CA TYR A 84 -1.66 6.00 1.55
C TYR A 84 -0.25 6.48 1.27
N PHE A 85 -0.07 7.80 1.30
CA PHE A 85 1.22 8.43 1.17
C PHE A 85 1.58 9.15 2.46
N CYS A 86 2.86 9.07 2.82
CA CYS A 86 3.41 9.73 4.00
C CYS A 86 4.46 10.75 3.60
N GLY A 87 4.41 11.90 4.25
CA GLY A 87 5.52 12.84 4.32
C GLY A 87 6.43 12.48 5.48
N PHE A 88 7.73 12.47 5.23
CA PHE A 88 8.78 12.22 6.20
C PHE A 88 9.67 13.45 6.30
N THR A 89 9.89 13.97 7.51
CA THR A 89 10.68 15.18 7.71
C THR A 89 11.65 15.05 8.87
N TRP A 90 12.92 15.34 8.63
CA TRP A 90 13.94 15.46 9.68
C TRP A 90 15.05 16.38 9.18
N SER A 91 15.72 17.13 10.07
CA SER A 91 16.87 17.99 9.72
C SER A 91 16.66 18.91 8.49
N ASN A 92 15.45 19.47 8.33
CA ASN A 92 15.01 20.27 7.17
C ASN A 92 14.93 19.53 5.82
N ILE A 93 15.13 18.22 5.81
CA ILE A 93 14.90 17.34 4.68
C ILE A 93 13.44 16.90 4.70
N ARG A 94 12.81 16.82 3.53
CA ARG A 94 11.46 16.31 3.36
C ARG A 94 11.43 15.29 2.23
N HIS A 95 10.90 14.12 2.53
CA HIS A 95 10.60 13.09 1.55
C HIS A 95 9.12 12.76 1.55
N ARG A 96 8.66 12.20 0.44
CA ARG A 96 7.33 11.62 0.28
C ARG A 96 7.50 10.18 -0.18
N PHE A 97 6.69 9.29 0.37
CA PHE A 97 6.63 7.91 -0.07
C PHE A 97 5.23 7.34 0.08
N ASP A 98 4.82 6.53 -0.88
CA ASP A 98 3.56 5.80 -0.84
C ASP A 98 3.74 4.58 0.07
N ILE A 99 3.46 4.78 1.36
CA ILE A 99 3.69 3.78 2.43
C ILE A 99 2.78 2.56 2.28
N TYR A 100 1.66 2.73 1.58
CA TYR A 100 0.81 1.62 1.21
C TYR A 100 0.25 1.86 -0.20
N ASP A 101 0.51 0.93 -1.11
CA ASP A 101 -0.14 0.80 -2.40
C ASP A 101 -0.75 -0.61 -2.47
N GLN A 102 -2.08 -0.70 -2.53
CA GLN A 102 -2.77 -1.97 -2.53
C GLN A 102 -2.33 -2.94 -3.65
N ARG A 103 -1.87 -2.44 -4.80
CA ARG A 103 -1.40 -3.29 -5.90
C ARG A 103 -0.02 -3.87 -5.61
N ARG A 104 0.83 -3.12 -4.90
CA ARG A 104 2.17 -3.51 -4.49
C ARG A 104 2.12 -4.44 -3.26
N ASP A 105 1.33 -4.08 -2.27
CA ASP A 105 1.52 -4.55 -0.89
C ASP A 105 0.57 -5.67 -0.46
N VAL A 106 -0.58 -5.85 -1.12
CA VAL A 106 -1.62 -6.81 -0.70
C VAL A 106 -1.12 -8.26 -0.60
N LYS A 107 -0.10 -8.63 -1.39
CA LYS A 107 0.51 -9.96 -1.35
C LYS A 107 1.64 -10.06 -0.33
N ASP A 108 2.43 -9.00 -0.19
CA ASP A 108 3.67 -9.02 0.58
C ASP A 108 3.38 -8.80 2.08
N CYS A 109 2.61 -7.77 2.45
CA CYS A 109 2.34 -7.52 3.87
C CYS A 109 1.06 -8.16 4.41
N GLY A 110 0.14 -8.59 3.53
CA GLY A 110 -1.19 -9.03 3.92
C GLY A 110 -1.89 -7.96 4.77
N ASN A 111 -2.14 -8.26 6.05
CA ASN A 111 -2.82 -7.37 7.00
C ASN A 111 -1.88 -6.53 7.88
N TYR A 112 -0.56 -6.74 7.79
CA TYR A 112 0.43 -6.12 8.68
C TYR A 112 1.63 -5.59 7.91
N CYS A 113 1.56 -4.36 7.43
CA CYS A 113 2.60 -3.72 6.64
C CYS A 113 3.57 -2.98 7.57
N ARG A 114 4.79 -3.53 7.69
CA ARG A 114 5.83 -3.06 8.60
C ARG A 114 6.93 -2.37 7.82
N TRP A 115 7.12 -1.10 8.12
CA TRP A 115 8.12 -0.25 7.50
C TRP A 115 9.14 0.24 8.51
N ILE A 116 10.41 0.19 8.13
CA ILE A 116 11.53 0.80 8.85
C ILE A 116 12.05 1.96 8.01
N VAL A 117 12.03 3.17 8.58
CA VAL A 117 12.50 4.37 7.89
C VAL A 117 13.95 4.64 8.27
N ASN A 118 14.82 4.60 7.26
CA ASN A 118 16.24 4.92 7.37
C ASN A 118 16.53 6.23 6.65
N GLU A 119 17.72 6.79 6.88
CA GLU A 119 18.20 7.96 6.14
C GLU A 119 18.26 7.70 4.62
N SER A 120 18.50 6.46 4.19
CA SER A 120 18.56 6.07 2.77
C SER A 120 17.19 5.85 2.12
N GLY A 121 16.16 5.55 2.90
CA GLY A 121 14.85 5.14 2.39
C GLY A 121 14.03 4.30 3.36
N PRO A 122 12.72 4.15 3.14
CA PRO A 122 11.89 3.18 3.84
C PRO A 122 12.19 1.77 3.32
N CYS A 123 12.18 0.81 4.24
CA CYS A 123 12.26 -0.62 3.92
C CYS A 123 11.00 -1.32 4.45
N ASP A 124 10.33 -2.07 3.58
CA ASP A 124 9.31 -3.03 3.96
C ASP A 124 10.00 -4.28 4.53
N VAL A 125 9.56 -4.69 5.71
CA VAL A 125 10.06 -5.87 6.44
C VAL A 125 8.96 -6.90 6.71
N SER A 126 7.86 -6.83 5.97
CA SER A 126 6.68 -7.69 6.17
C SER A 126 6.88 -9.11 5.62
N ASP A 127 7.48 -9.23 4.43
CA ASP A 127 7.86 -10.50 3.80
C ASP A 127 9.24 -10.35 3.11
N GLY A 128 10.29 -10.68 3.86
CA GLY A 128 11.66 -10.32 3.51
C GLY A 128 11.95 -8.82 3.68
N VAL A 129 13.11 -8.36 3.21
CA VAL A 129 13.51 -6.94 3.28
C VAL A 129 13.51 -6.35 1.87
N LYS A 130 12.66 -5.36 1.62
CA LYS A 130 12.61 -4.61 0.36
C LYS A 130 12.75 -3.12 0.66
N CYS A 131 13.86 -2.52 0.23
CA CYS A 131 14.16 -1.11 0.48
C CYS A 131 13.91 -0.25 -0.76
N PHE A 132 13.35 0.94 -0.53
CA PHE A 132 13.03 1.91 -1.56
C PHE A 132 13.87 3.17 -1.29
N PRO A 133 14.95 3.41 -2.03
CA PRO A 133 15.74 4.61 -1.86
C PRO A 133 14.88 5.86 -2.06
N TRP A 134 15.15 6.92 -1.31
CA TRP A 134 14.52 8.21 -1.59
C TRP A 134 14.81 8.65 -3.02
N GLY A 135 13.82 9.21 -3.70
CA GLY A 135 14.01 9.86 -4.99
C GLY A 135 14.92 11.09 -4.88
N PRO A 136 15.37 11.65 -6.02
CA PRO A 136 16.20 12.87 -6.05
C PRO A 136 15.47 14.13 -5.53
N ASP A 137 14.17 14.05 -5.24
CA ASP A 137 13.33 15.16 -4.79
C ASP A 137 13.57 15.51 -3.32
N VAL A 138 14.74 16.10 -3.05
CA VAL A 138 14.99 16.83 -1.81
C VAL A 138 14.27 18.16 -1.92
N VAL A 139 13.07 18.27 -1.34
CA VAL A 139 12.39 19.56 -1.17
C VAL A 139 13.10 20.31 -0.03
N THR A 140 14.24 20.94 -0.33
CA THR A 140 14.79 21.99 0.53
C THR A 140 13.80 23.14 0.56
N SER A 141 13.31 23.46 1.75
CA SER A 141 12.42 24.59 2.09
C SER A 141 12.56 25.77 1.11
N GLY A 142 11.62 25.91 0.16
CA GLY A 142 11.54 27.13 -0.66
C GLY A 142 11.00 27.05 -2.09
N ARG A 143 10.85 25.90 -2.76
CA ARG A 143 10.20 25.85 -4.09
C ARG A 143 9.34 24.61 -4.29
N ILE A 144 8.08 24.85 -4.62
CA ILE A 144 7.17 23.87 -5.21
C ILE A 144 7.66 23.63 -6.63
N LEU A 145 8.15 22.43 -6.93
CA LEU A 145 8.10 21.93 -8.30
C LEU A 145 6.85 21.07 -8.38
N ASP A 146 5.86 21.65 -9.04
CA ASP A 146 4.59 21.03 -9.36
C ASP A 146 4.87 19.89 -10.36
N HIS A 147 4.95 18.66 -9.86
CA HIS A 147 4.86 17.50 -10.74
C HIS A 147 3.38 17.23 -10.97
N THR A 148 2.89 17.79 -12.06
CA THR A 148 1.63 17.41 -12.69
C THR A 148 1.56 15.90 -12.82
N PRO A 149 0.43 15.26 -12.48
CA PRO A 149 0.23 13.85 -12.77
C PRO A 149 0.16 13.69 -14.29
N ASN A 150 1.09 12.93 -14.85
CA ASN A 150 1.00 12.52 -16.24
C ASN A 150 -0.28 11.68 -16.43
N VAL A 151 -1.01 12.09 -17.47
CA VAL A 151 -2.20 11.52 -18.13
C VAL A 151 -2.43 10.03 -17.92
#